data_AF-A0AAE3HE59-F1
#
_entry.id   AF-A0AAE3HE59-F1
#
_cell.length_a   1.000
_cell.length_b   1.000
_cell.length_c   1.000
_cell.angle_alpha   90.00
_cell.angle_beta   90.00
_cell.angle_gamma   90.00
#
_symmetry.space_group_name_H-M   'P 1'
#
loop_
_entity.id
_entity.type
_entity.pdbx_description
1 polymer ?
#
loop_
_entity_poly.entity_id
_entity_poly.type
_entity_poly.pdbx_seq_one_letter_code
_entity_poly.pdbx_strand_id
1 'polypeptide(L)'
;MAKRFEFKNNNLKLDISGHLFEFDTTNPELVKRVLTFSEDAQKLSNELTKREDYVVALEETIEFCIKTLDSILGEGASKKIFVGREVGLFDCLDIINYLMDEVKADRDTKFQAYSPNRPQRRAKK
;
A
#
# COMPACT_ATOMS: atom_id res chain seq x y z
N MET A 1 33.23 17.90 -23.58
CA MET A 1 32.52 16.64 -23.23
C MET A 1 31.19 17.01 -22.58
N ALA A 2 30.07 16.49 -23.11
CA ALA A 2 28.76 16.70 -22.48
C ALA A 2 28.61 15.81 -21.24
N LYS A 3 28.06 16.35 -20.16
CA LYS A 3 27.71 15.55 -18.96
C LYS A 3 26.37 14.85 -19.21
N ARG A 4 26.28 13.55 -18.90
CA ARG A 4 25.06 12.73 -19.00
C ARG A 4 24.33 12.73 -17.66
N PHE A 5 23.00 12.86 -17.72
CA PHE A 5 22.10 12.73 -16.58
C PHE A 5 21.23 11.49 -16.76
N GLU A 6 20.94 10.78 -15.68
CA GLU A 6 20.02 9.65 -15.64
C GLU A 6 19.09 9.75 -14.44
N PHE A 7 17.81 9.42 -14.64
CA PHE A 7 16.84 9.37 -13.56
C PHE A 7 17.13 8.20 -12.62
N LYS A 8 16.92 8.42 -11.32
CA LYS A 8 16.93 7.35 -10.34
C LYS A 8 15.60 6.60 -10.41
N ASN A 9 15.64 5.28 -10.23
CA ASN A 9 14.43 4.52 -9.95
C ASN A 9 13.98 4.87 -8.52
N ASN A 10 12.77 5.41 -8.41
CA ASN A 10 12.14 5.78 -7.14
C ASN A 10 10.92 4.88 -6.85
N ASN A 11 10.83 3.69 -7.44
CA ASN A 11 9.76 2.77 -7.09
C ASN A 11 10.08 2.09 -5.76
N LEU A 12 9.05 1.84 -4.96
CA LEU A 12 9.13 0.93 -3.84
C LEU A 12 9.07 -0.49 -4.37
N LYS A 13 9.91 -1.37 -3.83
CA LYS A 13 9.94 -2.80 -4.16
C LYS A 13 9.63 -3.58 -2.89
N LEU A 14 8.54 -4.35 -2.91
CA LEU A 14 8.13 -5.18 -1.79
C LEU A 14 8.07 -6.64 -2.22
N ASP A 15 8.61 -7.51 -1.39
CA ASP A 15 8.35 -8.95 -1.47
C ASP A 15 7.20 -9.27 -0.52
N ILE A 16 6.10 -9.77 -1.06
CA ILE A 16 4.91 -10.18 -0.30
C ILE A 16 4.61 -11.62 -0.66
N SER A 17 4.79 -12.53 0.30
CA SER A 17 4.59 -13.97 0.11
C SER A 17 5.42 -14.58 -1.03
N GLY A 18 6.65 -14.09 -1.26
CA GLY A 18 7.54 -14.57 -2.33
C GLY A 18 7.23 -13.96 -3.70
N HIS A 19 6.37 -12.95 -3.75
CA HIS A 19 6.03 -12.22 -4.97
C HIS A 19 6.54 -10.79 -4.89
N LEU A 20 7.37 -10.42 -5.87
CA LEU A 20 7.92 -9.08 -5.97
C LEU A 20 6.92 -8.13 -6.64
N PHE A 21 6.58 -7.05 -5.93
CA PHE A 21 5.77 -5.95 -6.41
C PHE A 21 6.61 -4.68 -6.50
N GLU A 22 6.45 -3.92 -7.57
CA GLU A 22 7.17 -2.66 -7.78
C GLU A 22 6.20 -1.58 -8.25
N PHE A 23 6.14 -0.47 -7.51
CA PHE A 23 5.21 0.62 -7.80
C PHE A 23 5.73 1.97 -7.28
N ASP A 24 5.22 3.06 -7.85
CA ASP A 24 5.54 4.42 -7.45
C ASP A 24 4.63 4.87 -6.30
N THR A 25 5.22 5.08 -5.12
CA THR A 25 4.51 5.52 -3.91
C THR A 25 4.05 6.97 -3.96
N THR A 26 4.52 7.73 -4.94
CA THR A 26 4.09 9.11 -5.22
C THR A 26 3.09 9.21 -6.37
N ASN A 27 2.66 8.08 -6.94
CA ASN A 27 1.60 8.05 -7.93
C ASN A 27 0.29 8.60 -7.31
N PRO A 28 -0.32 9.66 -7.88
CA PRO A 28 -1.54 10.26 -7.35
C PRO A 28 -2.70 9.29 -7.19
N GLU A 29 -2.85 8.32 -8.11
CA GLU A 29 -3.90 7.30 -8.03
C GLU A 29 -3.68 6.36 -6.84
N LEU A 30 -2.44 5.94 -6.59
CA LEU A 30 -2.10 5.12 -5.42
C LEU A 30 -2.35 5.92 -4.14
N VAL A 31 -1.90 7.17 -4.07
CA VAL A 31 -2.13 8.04 -2.90
C VAL A 31 -3.63 8.23 -2.65
N LYS A 32 -4.42 8.46 -3.70
CA LYS A 32 -5.88 8.56 -3.60
C LYS A 32 -6.48 7.26 -3.07
N ARG A 33 -6.09 6.10 -3.60
CA ARG A 33 -6.56 4.77 -3.16
C ARG A 33 -6.26 4.52 -1.70
N VAL A 34 -5.05 4.86 -1.24
CA VAL A 34 -4.64 4.77 0.17
C VAL A 34 -5.51 5.63 1.09
N LEU A 35 -5.77 6.88 0.69
CA LEU A 35 -6.64 7.79 1.45
C LEU A 35 -8.08 7.30 1.50
N THR A 36 -8.63 6.89 0.35
CA THR A 36 -10.02 6.39 0.25
C THR A 36 -10.21 5.09 1.02
N PHE A 37 -9.22 4.18 1.04
CA PHE A 37 -9.29 2.96 1.84
C PHE A 37 -9.49 3.27 3.33
N SER A 38 -8.80 4.27 3.87
CA SER A 38 -8.93 4.66 5.28
C SER A 38 -10.36 5.09 5.62
N GLU A 39 -11.00 5.85 4.72
CA GLU A 39 -12.39 6.29 4.87
C GLU A 39 -13.38 5.14 4.72
N ASP A 40 -13.17 4.28 3.72
CA ASP A 40 -14.06 3.17 3.42
C ASP A 40 -13.97 2.05 4.46
N ALA A 41 -12.78 1.76 5.00
CA ALA A 41 -12.59 0.84 6.12
C ALA A 41 -13.36 1.30 7.36
N GLN A 42 -13.40 2.61 7.62
CA GLN A 42 -14.14 3.16 8.76
C GLN A 42 -15.66 3.10 8.55
N LYS A 43 -16.16 3.33 7.33
CA LYS A 43 -17.57 3.11 6.99
C LYS A 43 -17.95 1.64 7.14
N LEU A 44 -17.13 0.74 6.60
CA LEU A 44 -17.35 -0.70 6.64
C LEU A 44 -17.40 -1.22 8.08
N SER A 45 -16.50 -0.77 8.95
CA SER A 45 -16.55 -1.10 10.39
C SER A 45 -17.85 -0.64 11.07
N ASN A 46 -18.38 0.52 10.69
CA ASN A 46 -19.63 1.05 11.24
C ASN A 46 -20.87 0.33 10.67
N GLU A 47 -20.79 -0.23 9.47
CA GLU A 47 -21.86 -1.03 8.86
C GLU A 47 -21.88 -2.45 9.44
N LEU A 48 -20.71 -3.08 9.59
CA LEU A 48 -20.55 -4.40 10.20
C LEU A 48 -21.15 -4.49 11.60
N THR A 49 -21.02 -3.44 12.40
CA THR A 49 -21.57 -3.37 13.78
C THR A 49 -23.09 -3.23 13.83
N LYS A 50 -23.74 -2.91 12.70
CA LYS A 50 -25.18 -2.66 12.59
C LYS A 50 -25.95 -3.76 11.85
N ARG A 51 -25.26 -4.68 11.18
CA ARG A 51 -25.90 -5.75 10.41
C ARG A 51 -26.17 -6.97 11.30
N GLU A 52 -27.37 -7.52 11.18
CA GLU A 52 -27.75 -8.78 11.85
C GLU A 52 -27.17 -10.00 11.11
N ASP A 53 -26.92 -9.89 9.80
CA ASP A 53 -26.27 -10.92 8.99
C ASP A 53 -24.75 -10.73 8.97
N TYR A 54 -24.11 -11.21 10.04
CA TYR A 54 -22.68 -11.06 10.26
C TYR A 54 -21.82 -11.80 9.22
N VAL A 55 -22.30 -12.95 8.71
CA VAL A 55 -21.54 -13.78 7.77
C VAL A 55 -21.43 -13.09 6.41
N VAL A 56 -22.55 -12.63 5.86
CA VAL A 56 -22.56 -11.89 4.58
C VAL A 56 -21.74 -10.61 4.68
N ALA A 57 -21.84 -9.90 5.80
CA ALA A 57 -21.05 -8.70 6.01
C ALA A 57 -19.54 -8.97 6.07
N LEU A 58 -19.13 -10.10 6.65
CA LEU A 58 -17.73 -10.52 6.67
C LEU A 58 -17.22 -10.84 5.26
N GLU A 59 -18.00 -11.57 4.45
CA GLU A 59 -17.66 -11.89 3.05
C GLU A 59 -17.47 -10.63 2.21
N GLU A 60 -18.41 -9.67 2.30
CA GLU A 60 -18.30 -8.36 1.62
C GLU A 60 -17.04 -7.61 2.04
N THR A 61 -16.67 -7.70 3.32
CA THR A 61 -15.48 -7.04 3.87
C THR A 61 -14.20 -7.67 3.34
N ILE A 62 -14.14 -8.99 3.28
CA ILE A 62 -13.01 -9.72 2.70
C ILE A 62 -12.87 -9.35 1.21
N GLU A 63 -13.96 -9.32 0.46
CA GLU A 63 -13.94 -8.94 -0.95
C GLU A 63 -13.46 -7.50 -1.15
N PHE A 64 -13.90 -6.57 -0.29
CA PHE A 64 -13.42 -5.19 -0.30
C PHE A 64 -11.91 -5.10 -0.06
N CYS A 65 -11.38 -5.85 0.90
CA CYS A 65 -9.93 -5.91 1.14
C CYS A 65 -9.17 -6.47 -0.05
N ILE A 66 -9.65 -7.56 -0.68
CA ILE A 66 -9.06 -8.15 -1.88
C ILE A 66 -8.99 -7.13 -3.03
N LYS A 67 -10.09 -6.42 -3.28
CA LYS A 67 -10.15 -5.35 -4.30
C LYS A 67 -9.16 -4.23 -4.00
N THR A 68 -9.02 -3.88 -2.72
CA THR A 68 -8.04 -2.86 -2.28
C THR A 68 -6.61 -3.32 -2.58
N LEU A 69 -6.27 -4.56 -2.27
CA LEU A 69 -4.94 -5.11 -2.56
C LEU A 69 -4.63 -5.09 -4.06
N ASP A 70 -5.56 -5.54 -4.91
CA ASP A 70 -5.40 -5.47 -6.36
C ASP A 70 -5.32 -4.03 -6.88
N SER A 71 -6.02 -3.11 -6.22
CA SER A 71 -5.97 -1.69 -6.54
C SER A 71 -4.61 -1.06 -6.22
N ILE A 72 -3.94 -1.49 -5.15
CA ILE A 72 -2.62 -0.93 -4.77
C ILE A 72 -1.48 -1.62 -5.53
N LEU A 73 -1.52 -2.95 -5.62
CA LEU A 73 -0.42 -3.77 -6.12
C LEU A 73 -0.55 -4.16 -7.59
N GLY A 74 -1.69 -3.88 -8.21
CA GLY A 74 -2.02 -4.26 -9.58
C GLY A 74 -3.00 -5.44 -9.64
N GLU A 75 -3.71 -5.52 -10.76
CA GLU A 75 -4.77 -6.50 -10.96
C GLU A 75 -4.27 -7.95 -10.76
N GLY A 76 -4.99 -8.72 -9.93
CA GLY A 76 -4.64 -10.10 -9.62
C GLY A 76 -3.48 -10.28 -8.63
N ALA A 77 -3.02 -9.22 -7.96
CA ALA A 77 -2.00 -9.31 -6.91
C ALA A 77 -2.47 -10.16 -5.71
N SER A 78 -3.69 -9.93 -5.24
CA SER A 78 -4.33 -10.68 -4.15
C SER A 78 -4.35 -12.19 -4.45
N LYS A 79 -4.75 -12.57 -5.68
CA LYS A 79 -4.76 -13.97 -6.12
C LYS A 79 -3.39 -14.62 -6.01
N LYS A 80 -2.31 -13.89 -6.32
CA LYS A 80 -0.93 -14.38 -6.17
C LYS A 80 -0.53 -14.52 -4.70
N ILE A 81 -0.79 -13.48 -3.91
CA ILE A 81 -0.42 -13.43 -2.49
C ILE A 81 -1.09 -14.56 -1.69
N PHE A 82 -2.33 -14.89 -2.03
CA PHE A 82 -3.14 -15.88 -1.32
C PHE A 82 -3.19 -17.26 -1.98
N VAL A 83 -2.33 -17.56 -2.98
CA VAL A 83 -2.30 -18.91 -3.58
C VAL A 83 -2.12 -19.97 -2.51
N GLY A 84 -3.06 -20.93 -2.46
CA GLY A 84 -2.99 -22.07 -1.55
C GLY A 84 -3.35 -21.76 -0.09
N ARG A 85 -3.95 -20.59 0.20
CA ARG A 85 -4.45 -20.22 1.53
C ARG A 85 -5.94 -19.93 1.49
N GLU A 86 -6.62 -20.24 2.59
CA GLU A 86 -7.96 -19.72 2.87
C GLU A 86 -7.82 -18.25 3.27
N VAL A 87 -8.55 -17.35 2.60
CA VAL A 87 -8.41 -15.91 2.80
C VAL A 87 -9.33 -15.46 3.93
N GLY A 88 -8.74 -15.15 5.08
CA GLY A 88 -9.45 -14.49 6.17
C GLY A 88 -9.40 -12.96 6.09
N LEU A 89 -10.31 -12.31 6.81
CA LEU A 89 -10.30 -10.86 6.97
C LEU A 89 -8.97 -10.37 7.57
N PHE A 90 -8.46 -11.05 8.59
CA PHE A 90 -7.22 -10.64 9.24
C PHE A 90 -6.00 -10.80 8.34
N ASP A 91 -5.91 -11.85 7.52
CA ASP A 91 -4.84 -11.99 6.53
C ASP A 91 -4.82 -10.80 5.55
N CYS A 92 -6.01 -10.41 5.09
CA CYS A 92 -6.21 -9.23 4.27
C CYS A 92 -5.75 -7.93 4.96
N LEU A 93 -6.17 -7.72 6.21
CA LEU A 93 -5.82 -6.53 6.97
C LEU A 93 -4.31 -6.46 7.29
N ASP A 94 -3.67 -7.58 7.58
CA ASP A 94 -2.23 -7.63 7.85
C ASP A 94 -1.42 -7.14 6.64
N ILE A 95 -1.76 -7.61 5.44
CA ILE A 95 -1.08 -7.16 4.22
C ILE A 95 -1.37 -5.69 3.95
N ILE A 96 -2.62 -5.23 4.11
CA ILE A 96 -2.95 -3.83 3.89
C ILE A 96 -2.21 -2.92 4.86
N ASN A 97 -2.18 -3.25 6.16
CA ASN A 97 -1.45 -2.48 7.15
C ASN A 97 0.04 -2.41 6.83
N TYR A 98 0.65 -3.56 6.51
CA TYR A 98 2.04 -3.61 6.06
C TYR A 98 2.29 -2.70 4.84
N LEU A 99 1.42 -2.74 3.83
CA LEU A 99 1.53 -1.86 2.66
C LEU A 99 1.46 -0.38 3.02
N MET A 100 0.55 0.01 3.90
CA MET A 100 0.39 1.40 4.31
C MET A 100 1.63 1.93 5.02
N ASP A 101 2.21 1.11 5.90
CA ASP A 101 3.43 1.46 6.64
C ASP A 101 4.63 1.60 5.71
N GLU A 102 4.83 0.65 4.79
CA GLU A 102 5.93 0.69 3.83
C GLU A 102 5.80 1.86 2.84
N VAL A 103 4.60 2.14 2.34
CA VAL A 103 4.33 3.29 1.47
C VAL A 103 4.63 4.60 2.19
N LYS A 104 4.20 4.72 3.45
CA LYS A 104 4.45 5.91 4.27
C LYS A 104 5.96 6.09 4.52
N ALA A 105 6.64 5.04 4.97
CA ALA A 105 8.07 5.08 5.30
C ALA A 105 8.93 5.44 4.09
N ASP A 106 8.63 4.87 2.93
CA ASP A 106 9.32 5.14 1.67
C ASP A 106 9.12 6.60 1.22
N ARG A 107 7.89 7.12 1.28
CA ARG A 107 7.59 8.53 0.98
C ARG A 107 8.33 9.46 1.93
N ASP A 108 8.23 9.23 3.23
CA ASP A 108 8.89 10.06 4.25
C ASP A 108 10.41 10.09 4.01
N THR A 109 11.02 8.93 3.74
CA THR A 109 12.45 8.82 3.42
C THR A 109 12.83 9.63 2.18
N LYS A 110 12.03 9.54 1.11
CA LYS A 110 12.25 10.30 -0.13
C LYS A 110 12.13 11.79 0.10
N PHE A 111 11.05 12.26 0.72
CA PHE A 111 10.86 13.69 1.00
C PHE A 111 11.94 14.26 1.92
N GLN A 112 12.43 13.48 2.90
CA GLN A 112 13.57 13.88 3.74
C GLN A 112 14.86 14.10 2.94
N ALA A 113 15.06 13.41 1.81
CA ALA A 113 16.22 13.63 0.94
C ALA A 113 16.18 14.98 0.19
N TYR A 114 15.00 15.61 0.11
CA TYR A 114 14.76 16.90 -0.54
C TYR A 114 14.44 18.03 0.46
N SER A 115 14.45 17.74 1.77
CA SER A 115 14.23 18.74 2.83
C SER A 115 15.25 19.90 2.77
N PRO A 116 14.87 21.14 3.11
CA PRO A 116 15.74 22.32 3.05
C PRO A 116 17.05 22.21 3.83
N ASN A 117 17.15 21.32 4.83
CA ASN A 117 18.40 21.05 5.56
C ASN A 117 19.38 20.13 4.81
N ARG A 118 19.12 19.81 3.54
CA ARG A 118 19.99 18.98 2.68
C ARG A 118 21.45 19.48 2.58
N PRO A 119 21.74 20.79 2.45
CA PRO A 119 23.12 21.28 2.43
C PRO A 119 23.85 21.02 3.76
N GLN A 120 23.16 21.21 4.89
CA GLN A 120 23.71 21.01 6.23
C GLN A 120 23.98 19.52 6.55
N ARG A 121 23.16 18.60 6.04
CA ARG A 121 23.40 17.14 6.14
C ARG A 121 24.59 16.66 5.31
N ARG A 122 24.86 17.29 4.16
CA ARG A 122 26.02 16.96 3.32
C ARG A 122 27.35 17.45 3.90
N ALA A 123 27.33 18.56 4.64
CA ALA A 123 28.52 19.11 5.28
C ALA A 123 28.96 18.35 6.56
N LYS A 124 28.10 17.48 7.11
CA LYS A 124 28.37 16.67 8.31
C LYS A 124 28.81 15.23 8.00
N LYS A 125 28.97 14.87 6.73
CA LYS A 125 29.30 13.52 6.26
C LYS A 125 30.67 13.54 5.60
#